data_AF-A0A2N1Z8F9-F1
#
_entry.id   AF-A0A2N1Z8F9-F1
#
_cell.length_a   1.000
_cell.length_b   1.000
_cell.length_c   1.000
_cell.angle_alpha   90.00
_cell.angle_beta   90.00
_cell.angle_gamma   90.00
#
_symmetry.space_group_name_H-M   'P 1'
#
loop_
_entity.id
_entity.type
_entity.pdbx_description
1 polymer ?
#
loop_
_entity_poly.entity_id
_entity_poly.type
_entity_poly.pdbx_seq_one_letter_code
_entity_poly.pdbx_strand_id
1 'polypeptide(L)'
;MTMRLITLLLPLALVAVLLSAPAQARGLEQIRYELFKNPQADVEADLRRLVARGDRAAMHLLGDVLAAAEISAHRETISLYGAAFAHGQGEIPALASLARLMERYPFRRDQYRPYFRQALQLYPHSRDRQTLATTLEVFLTYPELFDAADAERLIELHQRACLIDCATELYWAVLAERQGDMQTADSRYRAAMLTDARAVERYYSFLGDQQDLLFPQVASQLESRLDEITADAANRVSMVLDRISDLYRIDEQMIERQQREQAELQGIELAPKPVGFVAESQRLRNQALRWAEHSAARNWLPALVSRFYFMTSMPDNYSGAEAMELIERIRLQDPVRARELQASALMVTNWNTLNPGKAHELIQGLIAEGSAEGTMLLGDLYSRGGLDEPDQDKALAVYQQMAERGSAAAYYRQASLFTSGRAICHDHARAYAYAMVAVDFGIVRARGLMRQLESQLDDADKSRALALRDTIIREFGI
;
A
#
# COMPACT_ATOMS: atom_id res chain seq x y z
N MET A 1 50.69 32.78 54.20
CA MET A 1 51.61 31.64 54.35
C MET A 1 50.77 30.41 54.69
N THR A 2 50.75 29.43 53.78
CA THR A 2 50.24 28.04 53.92
C THR A 2 48.83 27.82 54.50
N MET A 3 47.84 27.58 53.64
CA MET A 3 46.66 26.78 53.98
C MET A 3 46.55 25.57 53.06
N ARG A 4 46.40 24.41 53.71
CA ARG A 4 46.49 23.04 53.19
C ARG A 4 45.33 22.69 52.25
N LEU A 5 45.65 21.98 51.17
CA LEU A 5 44.70 21.14 50.43
C LEU A 5 44.20 20.02 51.35
N ILE A 6 42.89 19.87 51.48
CA ILE A 6 42.24 18.64 51.93
C ILE A 6 41.49 18.07 50.72
N THR A 7 42.01 16.94 50.26
CA THR A 7 41.39 15.99 49.34
C THR A 7 40.08 15.47 49.92
N LEU A 8 38.98 15.59 49.16
CA LEU A 8 37.78 14.78 49.36
C LEU A 8 37.56 13.91 48.11
N LEU A 9 37.85 12.63 48.27
CA LEU A 9 37.56 11.56 47.33
C LEU A 9 36.15 11.01 47.63
N LEU A 10 35.29 11.06 46.60
CA LEU A 10 34.09 10.24 46.35
C LEU A 10 32.84 10.42 47.26
N PRO A 11 31.61 10.22 46.72
CA PRO A 11 31.31 9.31 45.62
C PRO A 11 30.59 9.90 44.40
N LEU A 12 31.22 9.70 43.23
CA LEU A 12 30.61 9.74 41.90
C LEU A 12 29.59 8.60 41.66
N ALA A 13 29.36 7.72 42.65
CA ALA A 13 28.51 6.53 42.52
C ALA A 13 27.02 6.82 42.68
N LEU A 14 26.61 7.99 43.19
CA LEU A 14 25.19 8.32 43.37
C LEU A 14 24.54 8.98 42.14
N VAL A 15 25.33 9.43 41.16
CA VAL A 15 24.81 10.11 39.95
C VAL A 15 24.49 9.12 38.82
N ALA A 16 25.06 7.91 38.85
CA ALA A 16 24.80 6.88 37.83
C ALA A 16 23.46 6.13 38.01
N VAL A 17 22.76 6.30 39.14
CA VAL A 17 21.48 5.62 39.42
C VAL A 17 20.26 6.44 38.98
N LEU A 18 20.43 7.70 38.56
CA LEU A 18 19.33 8.58 38.13
C LEU A 18 19.11 8.68 36.61
N LEU A 19 19.87 7.96 35.79
CA LEU A 19 19.73 7.96 34.32
C LEU A 19 19.02 6.73 33.73
N SER A 20 18.36 5.93 34.56
CA SER A 20 17.41 4.91 34.10
C SER A 20 16.13 4.97 34.92
N ALA A 21 15.50 6.15 34.97
CA ALA A 21 14.06 6.16 35.21
C ALA A 21 13.42 5.35 34.07
N PRO A 22 12.66 4.27 34.33
CA PRO A 22 11.91 3.62 33.28
C PRO A 22 11.05 4.69 32.63
N ALA A 23 11.16 4.83 31.30
CA ALA A 23 10.35 5.77 30.54
C ALA A 23 8.91 5.64 31.03
N GLN A 24 8.39 6.70 31.65
CA GLN A 24 7.08 6.70 32.29
C GLN A 24 6.08 6.26 31.21
N ALA A 25 5.39 5.15 31.44
CA ALA A 25 4.54 4.54 30.41
C ALA A 25 3.53 5.58 29.91
N ARG A 26 3.52 5.86 28.60
CA ARG A 26 2.67 6.92 28.04
C ARG A 26 1.21 6.50 28.18
N GLY A 27 0.35 7.43 28.61
CA GLY A 27 -1.10 7.25 28.57
C GLY A 27 -1.64 7.37 27.15
N LEU A 28 -2.88 6.90 26.90
CA LEU A 28 -3.47 6.88 25.56
C LEU A 28 -3.50 8.26 24.87
N GLU A 29 -3.83 9.33 25.60
CA GLU A 29 -3.85 10.68 25.04
C GLU A 29 -2.46 11.21 24.69
N GLN A 30 -1.43 10.82 25.45
CA GLN A 30 -0.05 11.14 25.10
C GLN A 30 0.36 10.40 23.82
N ILE A 31 -0.04 9.13 23.68
CA ILE A 31 0.21 8.34 22.46
C ILE A 31 -0.48 8.98 21.25
N ARG A 32 -1.77 9.33 21.37
CA ARG A 32 -2.54 10.01 20.30
C ARG A 32 -1.88 11.33 19.90
N TYR A 33 -1.42 12.12 20.87
CA TYR A 33 -0.72 13.37 20.60
C TYR A 33 0.62 13.15 19.88
N GLU A 34 1.38 12.13 20.25
CA GLU A 34 2.61 11.78 19.53
C GLU A 34 2.33 11.35 18.09
N LEU A 35 1.32 10.51 17.87
CA LEU A 35 0.88 10.12 16.51
C LEU A 35 0.34 11.31 15.70
N PHE A 36 -0.32 12.27 16.35
CA PHE A 36 -0.77 13.49 15.67
C PHE A 36 0.41 14.33 15.17
N LYS A 37 1.48 14.47 15.98
CA LYS A 37 2.69 15.20 15.57
C LYS A 37 3.50 14.43 14.53
N ASN A 38 3.62 13.12 14.72
CA ASN A 38 4.35 12.22 13.88
C ASN A 38 3.54 10.92 13.71
N PRO A 39 2.85 10.73 12.58
CA PRO A 39 2.06 9.51 12.32
C PRO A 39 2.89 8.22 12.34
N GLN A 40 4.21 8.31 12.25
CA GLN A 40 5.16 7.19 12.31
C GLN A 40 5.84 7.05 13.68
N ALA A 41 5.36 7.74 14.71
CA ALA A 41 5.93 7.62 16.05
C ALA A 41 5.85 6.17 16.54
N ASP A 42 6.97 5.62 17.02
CA ASP A 42 6.97 4.31 17.67
C ASP A 42 6.21 4.40 19.00
N VAL A 43 5.01 3.85 18.99
CA VAL A 43 4.07 3.82 20.12
C VAL A 43 3.56 2.41 20.41
N GLU A 44 4.05 1.41 19.68
CA GLU A 44 3.51 0.06 19.74
C GLU A 44 3.67 -0.55 21.14
N ALA A 45 4.86 -0.42 21.74
CA ALA A 45 5.13 -0.95 23.07
C ALA A 45 4.25 -0.30 24.16
N ASP A 46 3.95 0.99 24.05
CA ASP A 46 3.03 1.68 24.97
C ASP A 46 1.60 1.18 24.80
N LEU A 47 1.12 1.07 23.56
CA LEU A 47 -0.20 0.57 23.24
C LEU A 47 -0.39 -0.87 23.72
N ARG A 48 0.59 -1.76 23.49
CA ARG A 48 0.55 -3.15 23.97
C ARG A 48 0.39 -3.24 25.49
N ARG A 49 1.01 -2.34 26.25
CA ARG A 49 0.84 -2.27 27.72
C ARG A 49 -0.57 -1.87 28.14
N LEU A 50 -1.21 -0.97 27.40
CA LEU A 50 -2.60 -0.57 27.65
C LEU A 50 -3.60 -1.67 27.24
N VAL A 51 -3.35 -2.32 26.09
CA VAL A 51 -4.11 -3.48 25.62
C VAL A 51 -4.09 -4.62 26.64
N ALA A 52 -2.93 -4.91 27.24
CA ALA A 52 -2.80 -5.92 28.29
C ALA A 52 -3.63 -5.63 29.55
N ARG A 53 -4.07 -4.37 29.75
CA ARG A 53 -4.96 -3.95 30.84
C ARG A 53 -6.43 -3.93 30.44
N GLY A 54 -6.76 -4.30 29.19
CA GLY A 54 -8.13 -4.33 28.68
C GLY A 54 -8.63 -3.00 28.11
N ASP A 55 -7.74 -2.03 27.83
CA ASP A 55 -8.15 -0.74 27.25
C ASP A 55 -8.58 -0.90 25.78
N ARG A 56 -9.88 -0.72 25.52
CA ARG A 56 -10.48 -0.92 24.19
C ARG A 56 -10.07 0.14 23.17
N ALA A 57 -9.88 1.38 23.61
CA ALA A 57 -9.45 2.46 22.73
C ALA A 57 -7.98 2.27 22.32
N ALA A 58 -7.14 1.74 23.22
CA ALA A 58 -5.79 1.29 22.88
C ALA A 58 -5.79 0.07 21.94
N MET A 59 -6.72 -0.88 22.10
CA MET A 59 -6.88 -1.99 21.15
C MET A 59 -7.21 -1.49 19.75
N HIS A 60 -8.18 -0.58 19.63
CA HIS A 60 -8.53 0.04 18.35
C HIS A 60 -7.32 0.76 17.74
N LEU A 61 -6.67 1.64 18.51
CA LEU A 61 -5.53 2.41 18.01
C LEU A 61 -4.33 1.54 17.63
N LEU A 62 -4.04 0.49 18.40
CA LEU A 62 -3.00 -0.49 18.03
C LEU A 62 -3.35 -1.20 16.73
N GLY A 63 -4.62 -1.58 16.55
CA GLY A 63 -5.11 -2.14 15.28
C GLY A 63 -4.84 -1.19 14.11
N ASP A 64 -5.14 0.10 14.25
CA ASP A 64 -4.89 1.10 13.19
C ASP A 64 -3.39 1.27 12.88
N VAL A 65 -2.53 1.28 13.90
CA VAL A 65 -1.06 1.32 13.72
C VAL A 65 -0.57 0.08 12.96
N LEU A 66 -1.00 -1.12 13.36
CA LEU A 66 -0.61 -2.37 12.71
C LEU A 66 -1.21 -2.55 11.30
N ALA A 67 -2.38 -1.96 11.04
CA ALA A 67 -3.01 -1.94 9.71
C ALA A 67 -2.32 -1.00 8.73
N ALA A 68 -1.61 0.01 9.24
CA ALA A 68 -0.82 0.96 8.45
C ALA A 68 0.64 0.50 8.26
N ALA A 69 1.12 -0.43 9.08
CA ALA A 69 2.49 -0.95 9.00
C ALA A 69 2.74 -1.78 7.72
N GLU A 70 3.97 -1.73 7.25
CA GLU A 70 4.44 -2.49 6.07
C GLU A 70 4.41 -4.00 6.31
N ILE A 71 4.77 -4.41 7.53
CA ILE A 71 4.56 -5.75 8.06
C ILE A 71 3.24 -5.73 8.80
N SER A 72 2.19 -6.30 8.22
CA SER A 72 0.88 -6.29 8.85
C SER A 72 0.62 -7.58 9.60
N ALA A 73 0.35 -7.46 10.90
CA ALA A 73 -0.06 -8.58 11.75
C ALA A 73 -1.57 -8.86 11.58
N HIS A 74 -2.00 -9.32 10.40
CA HIS A 74 -3.42 -9.38 10.02
C HIS A 74 -4.37 -10.02 11.07
N ARG A 75 -4.02 -11.17 11.70
CA ARG A 75 -4.83 -11.73 12.83
C ARG A 75 -4.96 -10.74 13.93
N GLU A 76 -3.81 -10.22 14.34
CA GLU A 76 -3.73 -9.42 15.54
C GLU A 76 -4.57 -8.18 15.35
N THR A 77 -4.41 -7.50 14.21
CA THR A 77 -5.24 -6.37 13.80
C THR A 77 -6.73 -6.70 13.83
N ILE A 78 -7.16 -7.80 13.21
CA ILE A 78 -8.58 -8.21 13.20
C ILE A 78 -9.07 -8.53 14.62
N SER A 79 -8.28 -9.25 15.41
CA SER A 79 -8.59 -9.61 16.79
C SER A 79 -8.70 -8.38 17.68
N LEU A 80 -7.81 -7.39 17.50
CA LEU A 80 -7.81 -6.12 18.21
C LEU A 80 -9.07 -5.32 17.88
N TYR A 81 -9.45 -5.22 16.61
CA TYR A 81 -10.70 -4.54 16.23
C TYR A 81 -11.94 -5.24 16.78
N GLY A 82 -12.00 -6.58 16.73
CA GLY A 82 -13.09 -7.35 17.33
C GLY A 82 -13.18 -7.16 18.85
N ALA A 83 -12.04 -7.19 19.54
CA ALA A 83 -11.96 -6.97 20.98
C ALA A 83 -12.32 -5.54 21.38
N ALA A 84 -11.89 -4.54 20.60
CA ALA A 84 -12.24 -3.14 20.80
C ALA A 84 -13.75 -2.91 20.60
N PHE A 85 -14.34 -3.48 19.55
CA PHE A 85 -15.77 -3.41 19.27
C PHE A 85 -16.63 -4.05 20.36
N ALA A 86 -16.14 -5.14 20.97
CA ALA A 86 -16.72 -5.81 22.12
C ALA A 86 -18.23 -6.08 21.98
N HIS A 87 -18.64 -6.71 20.87
CA HIS A 87 -20.04 -7.04 20.58
C HIS A 87 -20.98 -5.83 20.65
N GLY A 88 -20.56 -4.67 20.13
CA GLY A 88 -21.36 -3.44 20.09
C GLY A 88 -21.39 -2.66 21.42
N GLN A 89 -20.65 -3.10 22.43
CA GLN A 89 -20.59 -2.45 23.75
C GLN A 89 -19.27 -1.68 23.99
N GLY A 90 -18.36 -1.69 23.02
CA GLY A 90 -17.06 -1.03 23.08
C GLY A 90 -16.92 0.12 22.08
N GLU A 91 -15.75 0.17 21.43
CA GLU A 91 -15.42 1.16 20.40
C GLU A 91 -16.12 0.80 19.10
N ILE A 92 -17.30 1.36 18.86
CA ILE A 92 -18.04 1.17 17.60
C ILE A 92 -17.18 1.50 16.36
N PRO A 93 -16.37 2.58 16.34
CA PRO A 93 -15.50 2.90 15.21
C PRO A 93 -14.48 1.81 14.82
N ALA A 94 -14.15 0.88 15.72
CA ALA A 94 -13.30 -0.26 15.39
C ALA A 94 -13.91 -1.15 14.30
N LEU A 95 -15.24 -1.20 14.20
CA LEU A 95 -15.93 -1.93 13.13
C LEU A 95 -15.71 -1.28 11.75
N ALA A 96 -15.62 0.05 11.68
CA ALA A 96 -15.28 0.76 10.45
C ALA A 96 -13.83 0.54 10.03
N SER A 97 -12.89 0.55 10.98
CA SER A 97 -11.50 0.18 10.69
C SER A 97 -11.39 -1.25 10.18
N LEU A 98 -12.13 -2.20 10.77
CA LEU A 98 -12.18 -3.57 10.26
C LEU A 98 -12.80 -3.65 8.86
N ALA A 99 -13.85 -2.87 8.57
CA ALA A 99 -14.49 -2.84 7.25
C ALA A 99 -13.50 -2.36 6.17
N ARG A 100 -12.80 -1.24 6.43
CA ARG A 100 -11.74 -0.72 5.54
C ARG A 100 -10.59 -1.71 5.36
N LEU A 101 -10.25 -2.48 6.40
CA LEU A 101 -9.26 -3.55 6.28
C LEU A 101 -9.75 -4.63 5.32
N MET A 102 -11.01 -5.07 5.43
CA MET A 102 -11.58 -6.09 4.53
C MET A 102 -11.66 -5.63 3.07
N GLU A 103 -11.87 -4.34 2.83
CA GLU A 103 -11.82 -3.77 1.47
C GLU A 103 -10.44 -3.90 0.81
N ARG A 104 -9.36 -3.89 1.60
CA ARG A 104 -7.99 -4.12 1.09
C ARG A 104 -7.71 -5.59 0.77
N TYR A 105 -8.50 -6.52 1.31
CA TYR A 105 -8.31 -7.98 1.18
C TYR A 105 -9.55 -8.65 0.61
N PRO A 106 -9.74 -8.64 -0.73
CA PRO A 106 -10.98 -9.11 -1.37
C PRO A 106 -11.39 -10.53 -0.95
N PHE A 107 -10.43 -11.45 -0.82
CA PHE A 107 -10.68 -12.83 -0.37
C PHE A 107 -11.33 -12.91 1.03
N ARG A 108 -10.94 -12.02 1.96
CA ARG A 108 -11.44 -12.02 3.34
C ARG A 108 -12.78 -11.31 3.49
N ARG A 109 -13.08 -10.34 2.61
CA ARG A 109 -14.37 -9.63 2.60
C ARG A 109 -15.53 -10.63 2.62
N ASP A 110 -15.49 -11.64 1.77
CA ASP A 110 -16.57 -12.63 1.69
C ASP A 110 -16.66 -13.51 2.95
N GLN A 111 -15.51 -13.92 3.49
CA GLN A 111 -15.43 -14.70 4.72
C GLN A 111 -16.00 -13.94 5.94
N TYR A 112 -15.77 -12.63 6.04
CA TYR A 112 -16.20 -11.80 7.17
C TYR A 112 -17.61 -11.22 7.01
N ARG A 113 -18.25 -11.36 5.85
CA ARG A 113 -19.61 -10.85 5.61
C ARG A 113 -20.64 -11.31 6.66
N PRO A 114 -20.67 -12.58 7.13
CA PRO A 114 -21.59 -13.00 8.19
C PRO A 114 -21.33 -12.27 9.52
N TYR A 115 -20.08 -12.00 9.86
CA TYR A 115 -19.71 -11.26 11.06
C TYR A 115 -20.26 -9.83 11.01
N PHE A 116 -20.10 -9.12 9.89
CA PHE A 116 -20.63 -7.76 9.74
C PHE A 116 -22.16 -7.71 9.80
N ARG A 117 -22.85 -8.69 9.21
CA ARG A 117 -24.31 -8.80 9.32
C ARG A 117 -24.76 -8.91 10.78
N GLN A 118 -24.07 -9.72 11.58
CA GLN A 118 -24.37 -9.85 13.01
C GLN A 118 -24.00 -8.56 13.77
N ALA A 119 -22.82 -7.99 13.51
CA ALA A 119 -22.33 -6.80 14.19
C ALA A 119 -23.27 -5.59 14.04
N LEU A 120 -23.87 -5.42 12.85
CA LEU A 120 -24.87 -4.36 12.59
C LEU A 120 -26.12 -4.48 13.47
N GLN A 121 -26.41 -5.64 14.07
CA GLN A 121 -27.56 -5.81 14.97
C GLN A 121 -27.24 -5.43 16.43
N LEU A 122 -25.98 -5.14 16.76
CA LEU A 122 -25.52 -4.98 18.14
C LEU A 122 -25.45 -3.53 18.61
N TYR A 123 -25.70 -2.55 17.73
CA TYR A 123 -25.68 -1.13 18.08
C TYR A 123 -26.67 -0.33 17.21
N PRO A 124 -27.20 0.80 17.72
CA PRO A 124 -28.06 1.68 16.94
C PRO A 124 -27.28 2.46 15.87
N HIS A 125 -27.72 2.44 14.62
CA HIS A 125 -26.99 3.01 13.47
C HIS A 125 -26.97 4.54 13.43
N SER A 126 -27.94 5.20 14.07
CA SER A 126 -28.14 6.65 13.95
C SER A 126 -28.24 7.34 15.31
N ARG A 127 -27.61 6.77 16.35
CA ARG A 127 -27.64 7.35 17.71
C ARG A 127 -26.81 8.62 17.81
N ASP A 128 -25.65 8.62 17.17
CA ASP A 128 -24.67 9.69 17.19
C ASP A 128 -23.83 9.69 15.90
N ARG A 129 -22.96 10.68 15.75
CA ARG A 129 -22.11 10.81 14.54
C ARG A 129 -21.18 9.62 14.34
N GLN A 130 -20.66 9.00 15.40
CA GLN A 130 -19.69 7.91 15.32
C GLN A 130 -20.36 6.61 14.85
N THR A 131 -21.52 6.28 15.43
CA THR A 131 -22.32 5.13 15.02
C THR A 131 -22.83 5.26 13.58
N LEU A 132 -23.24 6.48 13.18
CA LEU A 132 -23.65 6.77 11.81
C LEU A 132 -22.50 6.64 10.81
N ALA A 133 -21.36 7.29 11.07
CA ALA A 133 -20.19 7.18 10.21
C ALA A 133 -19.71 5.73 10.10
N THR A 134 -19.66 5.00 11.23
CA THR A 134 -19.28 3.58 11.24
C THR A 134 -20.18 2.74 10.35
N THR A 135 -21.50 2.95 10.47
CA THR A 135 -22.48 2.21 9.67
C THR A 135 -22.32 2.50 8.18
N LEU A 136 -22.05 3.76 7.81
CA LEU A 136 -21.80 4.13 6.42
C LEU A 136 -20.49 3.57 5.87
N GLU A 137 -19.43 3.47 6.68
CA GLU A 137 -18.20 2.77 6.28
C GLU A 137 -18.45 1.27 6.05
N VAL A 138 -19.26 0.64 6.91
CA VAL A 138 -19.70 -0.76 6.70
C VAL A 138 -20.56 -0.87 5.44
N PHE A 139 -21.43 0.10 5.15
CA PHE A 139 -22.22 0.15 3.91
C PHE A 139 -21.34 0.23 2.67
N LEU A 140 -20.28 1.04 2.68
CA LEU A 140 -19.32 1.07 1.56
C LEU A 140 -18.72 -0.31 1.32
N THR A 141 -18.25 -0.99 2.38
CA THR A 141 -17.63 -2.31 2.22
C THR A 141 -18.66 -3.40 1.90
N TYR A 142 -19.87 -3.35 2.44
CA TYR A 142 -20.90 -4.40 2.32
C TYR A 142 -22.28 -3.83 1.97
N PRO A 143 -22.44 -3.19 0.79
CA PRO A 143 -23.69 -2.53 0.41
C PRO A 143 -24.86 -3.51 0.33
N GLU A 144 -24.58 -4.79 0.07
CA GLU A 144 -25.60 -5.84 0.02
C GLU A 144 -26.25 -6.19 1.36
N LEU A 145 -25.70 -5.70 2.48
CA LEU A 145 -26.26 -5.92 3.82
C LEU A 145 -27.31 -4.88 4.22
N PHE A 146 -27.54 -3.86 3.38
CA PHE A 146 -28.44 -2.75 3.66
C PHE A 146 -29.66 -2.77 2.74
N ASP A 147 -30.82 -2.47 3.30
CA ASP A 147 -31.96 -2.07 2.50
C ASP A 147 -31.72 -0.68 1.89
N ALA A 148 -32.20 -0.47 0.66
CA ALA A 148 -31.93 0.76 -0.07
C ALA A 148 -32.53 2.01 0.61
N ALA A 149 -33.74 1.91 1.18
CA ALA A 149 -34.38 3.03 1.86
C ALA A 149 -33.69 3.34 3.20
N ASP A 150 -33.22 2.31 3.90
CA ASP A 150 -32.42 2.50 5.10
C ASP A 150 -31.06 3.15 4.81
N ALA A 151 -30.37 2.71 3.74
CA ALA A 151 -29.12 3.32 3.32
C ALA A 151 -29.31 4.80 2.93
N GLU A 152 -30.31 5.10 2.11
CA GLU A 152 -30.70 6.47 1.73
C GLU A 152 -30.89 7.36 2.96
N ARG A 153 -31.72 6.91 3.91
CA ARG A 153 -31.98 7.63 5.18
C ARG A 153 -30.71 7.90 5.98
N LEU A 154 -29.78 6.93 6.05
CA LEU A 154 -28.51 7.11 6.77
C LEU A 154 -27.60 8.12 6.05
N ILE A 155 -27.55 8.09 4.71
CA ILE A 155 -26.75 9.03 3.93
C ILE A 155 -27.28 10.46 4.09
N GLU A 156 -28.60 10.66 3.99
CA GLU A 156 -29.23 11.97 4.21
C GLU A 156 -28.96 12.50 5.62
N LEU A 157 -29.08 11.63 6.63
CA LEU A 157 -28.78 12.01 8.00
C LEU A 157 -27.33 12.44 8.16
N HIS A 158 -26.39 11.74 7.53
CA HIS A 158 -24.98 12.09 7.56
C HIS A 158 -24.72 13.42 6.87
N GLN A 159 -25.31 13.65 5.71
CA GLN A 159 -25.22 14.90 4.96
C GLN A 159 -25.72 16.09 5.79
N ARG A 160 -26.81 15.92 6.55
CA ARG A 160 -27.35 16.96 7.44
C ARG A 160 -26.53 17.19 8.70
N ALA A 161 -25.90 16.15 9.24
CA ALA A 161 -25.14 16.20 10.49
C ALA A 161 -23.68 16.63 10.30
N CYS A 162 -23.14 16.48 9.09
CA CYS A 162 -21.76 16.81 8.77
C CYS A 162 -21.58 18.31 8.51
N LEU A 163 -20.45 18.86 9.00
CA LEU A 163 -20.15 20.28 8.93
C LEU A 163 -19.12 20.64 7.86
N ILE A 164 -18.13 19.78 7.63
CA ILE A 164 -16.98 20.00 6.74
C ILE A 164 -16.61 18.66 6.11
N ASP A 165 -16.29 18.66 4.81
CA ASP A 165 -15.74 17.53 4.04
C ASP A 165 -16.51 16.21 4.19
N CYS A 166 -17.80 16.26 3.90
CA CYS A 166 -18.72 15.15 4.16
C CYS A 166 -18.57 13.96 3.20
N ALA A 167 -17.96 14.17 2.03
CA ALA A 167 -17.70 13.14 1.01
C ALA A 167 -18.91 12.22 0.71
N THR A 168 -20.13 12.77 0.72
CA THR A 168 -21.37 11.98 0.62
C THR A 168 -21.61 11.39 -0.76
N GLU A 169 -21.01 11.98 -1.79
CA GLU A 169 -21.15 11.55 -3.19
C GLU A 169 -20.78 10.08 -3.37
N LEU A 170 -19.78 9.58 -2.63
CA LEU A 170 -19.37 8.18 -2.70
C LEU A 170 -20.47 7.24 -2.20
N TYR A 171 -21.12 7.57 -1.08
CA TYR A 171 -22.22 6.75 -0.57
C TYR A 171 -23.41 6.74 -1.53
N TRP A 172 -23.74 7.91 -2.10
CA TRP A 172 -24.79 8.01 -3.11
C TRP A 172 -24.47 7.22 -4.39
N ALA A 173 -23.20 7.21 -4.82
CA ALA A 173 -22.76 6.42 -5.96
C ALA A 173 -22.94 4.92 -5.73
N VAL A 174 -22.50 4.42 -4.57
CA VAL A 174 -22.64 3.00 -4.19
C VAL A 174 -24.12 2.62 -4.05
N LEU A 175 -24.96 3.50 -3.52
CA LEU A 175 -26.41 3.25 -3.43
C LEU A 175 -27.05 3.16 -4.82
N ALA A 176 -26.75 4.09 -5.72
CA ALA A 176 -27.27 4.09 -7.09
C ALA A 176 -26.84 2.83 -7.86
N GLU A 177 -25.56 2.43 -7.73
CA GLU A 177 -25.04 1.19 -8.29
C GLU A 177 -25.83 -0.03 -7.77
N ARG A 178 -26.08 -0.06 -6.45
CA ARG A 178 -26.83 -1.15 -5.81
C ARG A 178 -28.29 -1.24 -6.29
N GLN A 179 -28.88 -0.10 -6.62
CA GLN A 179 -30.24 0.00 -7.19
C GLN A 179 -30.29 -0.31 -8.70
N GLY A 180 -29.13 -0.45 -9.35
CA GLY A 180 -29.01 -0.68 -10.78
C GLY A 180 -29.10 0.58 -11.64
N ASP A 181 -29.11 1.77 -11.04
CA ASP A 181 -29.07 3.06 -11.74
C ASP A 181 -27.62 3.44 -12.09
N MET A 182 -27.12 2.81 -13.15
CA MET A 182 -25.73 2.96 -13.60
C MET A 182 -25.39 4.38 -14.05
N GLN A 183 -26.36 5.13 -14.58
CA GLN A 183 -26.13 6.50 -15.03
C GLN A 183 -25.92 7.43 -13.83
N THR A 184 -26.78 7.31 -12.81
CA THR A 184 -26.61 8.10 -11.59
C THR A 184 -25.34 7.68 -10.85
N ALA A 185 -25.05 6.38 -10.78
CA ALA A 185 -23.83 5.86 -10.18
C ALA A 185 -22.56 6.45 -10.83
N ASP A 186 -22.46 6.42 -12.16
CA ASP A 186 -21.32 6.99 -12.90
C ASP A 186 -21.12 8.48 -12.60
N SER A 187 -22.19 9.28 -12.68
CA SER A 187 -22.14 10.72 -12.37
C SER A 187 -21.68 10.99 -10.94
N ARG A 188 -22.19 10.22 -9.96
CA ARG A 188 -21.88 10.37 -8.54
C ARG A 188 -20.46 9.92 -8.22
N TYR A 189 -19.98 8.82 -8.81
CA TYR A 189 -18.60 8.38 -8.66
C TYR A 189 -17.62 9.42 -9.20
N ARG A 190 -17.86 9.97 -10.39
CA ARG A 190 -17.02 11.04 -10.97
C ARG A 190 -16.98 12.29 -10.09
N ALA A 191 -18.12 12.66 -9.49
CA ALA A 191 -18.17 13.76 -8.53
C ALA A 191 -17.39 13.43 -7.24
N ALA A 192 -17.54 12.21 -6.73
CA ALA A 192 -16.83 11.74 -5.54
C ALA A 192 -15.31 11.70 -5.73
N MET A 193 -14.82 11.32 -6.92
CA MET A 193 -13.39 11.27 -7.23
C MET A 193 -12.66 12.61 -7.11
N LEU A 194 -13.38 13.74 -7.08
CA LEU A 194 -12.76 15.04 -6.91
C LEU A 194 -12.29 15.26 -5.46
N THR A 195 -13.03 14.71 -4.49
CA THR A 195 -12.86 15.02 -3.06
C THR A 195 -12.56 13.80 -2.20
N ASP A 196 -12.81 12.58 -2.70
CA ASP A 196 -12.63 11.33 -1.97
C ASP A 196 -11.79 10.33 -2.78
N ALA A 197 -10.56 10.07 -2.31
CA ALA A 197 -9.65 9.13 -2.96
C ALA A 197 -10.19 7.68 -2.98
N ARG A 198 -11.08 7.31 -2.05
CA ARG A 198 -11.71 5.97 -2.02
C ARG A 198 -12.61 5.76 -3.23
N ALA A 199 -13.19 6.83 -3.78
CA ALA A 199 -14.05 6.77 -4.94
C ALA A 199 -13.29 6.31 -6.20
N VAL A 200 -11.98 6.55 -6.29
CA VAL A 200 -11.19 6.27 -7.49
C VAL A 200 -11.12 4.76 -7.78
N GLU A 201 -10.76 3.94 -6.79
CA GLU A 201 -10.66 2.48 -6.97
C GLU A 201 -12.03 1.83 -7.14
N ARG A 202 -13.04 2.38 -6.45
CA ARG A 202 -14.42 1.93 -6.57
C ARG A 202 -15.00 2.23 -7.94
N TYR A 203 -14.76 3.43 -8.45
CA TYR A 203 -15.15 3.78 -9.81
C TYR A 203 -14.43 2.93 -10.85
N TYR A 204 -13.13 2.71 -10.68
CA TYR A 204 -12.39 1.79 -11.54
C TYR A 204 -13.04 0.39 -11.55
N SER A 205 -13.40 -0.15 -10.38
CA SER A 205 -14.08 -1.45 -10.28
C SER A 205 -15.50 -1.43 -10.88
N PHE A 206 -16.24 -0.33 -10.73
CA PHE A 206 -17.58 -0.12 -11.29
C PHE A 206 -17.61 -0.17 -12.82
N LEU A 207 -16.51 0.24 -13.48
CA LEU A 207 -16.39 0.16 -14.95
C LEU A 207 -16.30 -1.29 -15.49
N GLY A 208 -16.14 -2.29 -14.62
CA GLY A 208 -16.16 -3.70 -14.98
C GLY A 208 -15.07 -4.08 -15.97
N ASP A 209 -15.41 -4.94 -16.94
CA ASP A 209 -14.45 -5.49 -17.92
C ASP A 209 -13.80 -4.42 -18.80
N GLN A 210 -14.41 -3.24 -18.93
CA GLN A 210 -13.89 -2.13 -19.74
C GLN A 210 -13.08 -1.12 -18.91
N GLN A 211 -12.82 -1.39 -17.63
CA GLN A 211 -12.13 -0.46 -16.72
C GLN A 211 -10.78 0.04 -17.26
N ASP A 212 -9.97 -0.83 -17.86
CA ASP A 212 -8.65 -0.48 -18.40
C ASP A 212 -8.73 0.47 -19.61
N LEU A 213 -9.84 0.40 -20.35
CA LEU A 213 -10.10 1.24 -21.52
C LEU A 213 -10.78 2.56 -21.14
N LEU A 214 -11.78 2.51 -20.25
CA LEU A 214 -12.65 3.64 -19.94
C LEU A 214 -12.04 4.57 -18.89
N PHE A 215 -11.36 4.03 -17.87
CA PHE A 215 -10.82 4.85 -16.79
C PHE A 215 -9.84 5.93 -17.29
N PRO A 216 -8.90 5.65 -18.21
CA PRO A 216 -8.02 6.69 -18.75
C PRO A 216 -8.76 7.82 -19.48
N GLN A 217 -9.85 7.51 -20.18
CA GLN A 217 -10.67 8.49 -20.88
C GLN A 217 -11.38 9.42 -19.88
N VAL A 218 -11.89 8.85 -18.79
CA VAL A 218 -12.51 9.62 -17.71
C VAL A 218 -11.48 10.49 -17.01
N ALA A 219 -10.28 9.96 -16.73
CA ALA A 219 -9.18 10.76 -16.21
C ALA A 219 -8.86 11.92 -17.17
N SER A 220 -8.77 11.70 -18.49
CA SER A 220 -8.54 12.80 -19.44
C SER A 220 -9.62 13.89 -19.38
N GLN A 221 -10.88 13.53 -19.18
CA GLN A 221 -11.98 14.50 -19.04
C GLN A 221 -11.87 15.31 -17.75
N LEU A 222 -11.29 14.75 -16.70
CA LEU A 222 -11.09 15.42 -15.41
C LEU A 222 -9.80 16.25 -15.36
N GLU A 223 -8.89 16.12 -16.33
CA GLU A 223 -7.60 16.84 -16.33
C GLU A 223 -7.78 18.37 -16.29
N SER A 224 -8.82 18.92 -16.92
CA SER A 224 -9.10 20.36 -16.89
C SER A 224 -9.54 20.88 -15.51
N ARG A 225 -9.90 19.97 -14.59
CA ARG A 225 -10.36 20.27 -13.23
C ARG A 225 -9.36 19.83 -12.17
N LEU A 226 -8.14 19.48 -12.55
CA LEU A 226 -7.12 18.98 -11.63
C LEU A 226 -7.00 19.86 -10.38
N ASP A 227 -7.03 21.19 -10.51
CA ASP A 227 -6.91 22.10 -9.37
C ASP A 227 -8.04 22.03 -8.34
N GLU A 228 -9.21 21.51 -8.71
CA GLU A 228 -10.32 21.22 -7.81
C GLU A 228 -10.17 19.86 -7.10
N ILE A 229 -9.28 19.00 -7.58
CA ILE A 229 -9.09 17.64 -7.07
C ILE A 229 -8.10 17.66 -5.90
N THR A 230 -8.46 16.95 -4.83
CA THR A 230 -7.58 16.79 -3.67
C THR A 230 -6.29 16.05 -4.05
N ALA A 231 -5.17 16.37 -3.39
CA ALA A 231 -3.89 15.74 -3.70
C ALA A 231 -3.90 14.21 -3.51
N ASP A 232 -4.67 13.69 -2.54
CA ASP A 232 -4.82 12.26 -2.34
C ASP A 232 -5.58 11.59 -3.50
N ALA A 233 -6.72 12.16 -3.89
CA ALA A 233 -7.51 11.62 -5.00
C ALA A 233 -6.75 11.69 -6.33
N ALA A 234 -6.06 12.81 -6.61
CA ALA A 234 -5.26 12.96 -7.81
C ALA A 234 -4.10 11.93 -7.87
N ASN A 235 -3.42 11.69 -6.74
CA ASN A 235 -2.41 10.63 -6.69
C ASN A 235 -3.03 9.24 -6.85
N ARG A 236 -4.22 8.99 -6.30
CA ARG A 236 -4.89 7.70 -6.49
C ARG A 236 -5.23 7.46 -7.96
N VAL A 237 -5.69 8.48 -8.69
CA VAL A 237 -5.91 8.40 -10.15
C VAL A 237 -4.60 8.08 -10.86
N SER A 238 -3.50 8.76 -10.50
CA SER A 238 -2.17 8.45 -11.03
C SER A 238 -1.79 6.98 -10.84
N MET A 239 -1.96 6.43 -9.64
CA MET A 239 -1.64 5.04 -9.34
C MET A 239 -2.49 4.06 -10.16
N VAL A 240 -3.78 4.34 -10.40
CA VAL A 240 -4.62 3.50 -11.26
C VAL A 240 -4.12 3.55 -12.71
N LEU A 241 -3.86 4.75 -13.24
CA LEU A 241 -3.34 4.92 -14.60
C LEU A 241 -1.98 4.21 -14.81
N ASP A 242 -1.11 4.23 -13.80
CA ASP A 242 0.18 3.56 -13.86
C ASP A 242 0.04 2.04 -13.93
N ARG A 243 -0.87 1.45 -13.14
CA ARG A 243 -1.20 0.02 -13.22
C ARG A 243 -1.74 -0.35 -14.60
N ILE A 244 -2.65 0.46 -15.16
CA ILE A 244 -3.18 0.24 -16.50
C ILE A 244 -2.05 0.32 -17.52
N SER A 245 -1.19 1.34 -17.44
CA SER A 245 0.00 1.46 -18.30
C SER A 245 0.88 0.21 -18.26
N ASP A 246 1.11 -0.38 -17.07
CA ASP A 246 1.86 -1.61 -16.93
C ASP A 246 1.20 -2.81 -17.60
N LEU A 247 -0.13 -2.95 -17.51
CA LEU A 247 -0.86 -3.99 -18.22
C LEU A 247 -0.73 -3.85 -19.74
N TYR A 248 -0.91 -2.63 -20.27
CA TYR A 248 -0.71 -2.34 -21.69
C TYR A 248 0.72 -2.64 -22.14
N ARG A 249 1.72 -2.27 -21.33
CA ARG A 249 3.14 -2.55 -21.63
C ARG A 249 3.39 -4.04 -21.77
N ILE A 250 2.80 -4.84 -20.88
CA ILE A 250 2.93 -6.30 -20.90
C ILE A 250 2.28 -6.88 -22.16
N ASP A 251 1.07 -6.44 -22.50
CA ASP A 251 0.37 -6.87 -23.73
C ASP A 251 1.16 -6.50 -24.98
N GLU A 252 1.62 -5.25 -25.08
CA GLU A 252 2.45 -4.76 -26.19
C GLU A 252 3.74 -5.60 -26.33
N GLN A 253 4.40 -5.94 -25.22
CA GLN A 253 5.60 -6.80 -25.22
C GLN A 253 5.29 -8.24 -25.62
N MET A 254 4.14 -8.80 -25.22
CA MET A 254 3.71 -10.13 -25.65
C MET A 254 3.43 -10.17 -27.15
N ILE A 255 2.69 -9.20 -27.67
CA ILE A 255 2.39 -9.06 -29.10
C ILE A 255 3.69 -8.91 -29.91
N GLU A 256 4.60 -8.06 -29.46
CA GLU A 256 5.88 -7.84 -30.16
C GLU A 256 6.74 -9.12 -30.18
N ARG A 257 6.79 -9.89 -29.09
CA ARG A 257 7.49 -11.19 -29.07
C ARG A 257 6.87 -12.18 -30.05
N GLN A 258 5.56 -12.32 -30.05
CA GLN A 258 4.85 -13.22 -30.96
C GLN A 258 5.09 -12.84 -32.43
N GLN A 259 5.07 -11.54 -32.75
CA GLN A 259 5.37 -11.06 -34.09
C GLN A 259 6.81 -11.38 -34.51
N ARG A 260 7.79 -11.24 -33.60
CA ARG A 260 9.20 -11.59 -33.85
C ARG A 260 9.38 -13.07 -34.13
N GLU A 261 8.78 -13.92 -33.30
CA GLU A 261 8.82 -15.37 -33.47
C GLU A 261 8.18 -15.80 -34.80
N GLN A 262 7.02 -15.23 -35.14
CA GLN A 262 6.36 -15.52 -36.42
C GLN A 262 7.19 -15.06 -37.62
N ALA A 263 7.79 -13.87 -37.54
CA ALA A 263 8.65 -13.35 -38.59
C ALA A 263 9.90 -14.20 -38.80
N GLU A 264 10.52 -14.65 -37.71
CA GLU A 264 11.66 -15.57 -37.73
C GLU A 264 11.29 -16.91 -38.39
N LEU A 265 10.16 -17.51 -38.00
CA LEU A 265 9.65 -18.76 -38.60
C LEU A 265 9.35 -18.61 -40.10
N GLN A 266 8.93 -17.42 -40.53
CA GLN A 266 8.62 -17.12 -41.93
C GLN A 266 9.83 -16.63 -42.72
N GLY A 267 10.98 -16.41 -42.07
CA GLY A 267 12.17 -15.83 -42.69
C GLY A 267 11.95 -14.41 -43.22
N ILE A 268 11.00 -13.67 -42.65
CA ILE A 268 10.71 -12.28 -43.03
C ILE A 268 11.28 -11.32 -42.00
N GLU A 269 11.73 -10.15 -42.46
CA GLU A 269 12.13 -9.07 -41.57
C GLU A 269 10.90 -8.29 -41.12
N LEU A 270 10.80 -8.01 -39.81
CA LEU A 270 9.73 -7.16 -39.27
C LEU A 270 9.92 -5.73 -39.73
N ALA A 271 8.84 -5.12 -40.23
CA ALA A 271 8.84 -3.70 -40.52
C ALA A 271 9.18 -2.89 -39.25
N PRO A 272 10.06 -1.88 -39.35
CA PRO A 272 10.37 -1.03 -38.21
C PRO A 272 9.13 -0.28 -37.75
N LYS A 273 9.04 -0.01 -36.45
CA LYS A 273 7.96 0.84 -35.90
C LYS A 273 8.01 2.22 -36.58
N PRO A 274 6.87 2.82 -36.94
CA PRO A 274 6.84 4.14 -37.58
C PRO A 274 7.57 5.19 -36.74
N VAL A 275 8.22 6.15 -37.40
CA VAL A 275 8.82 7.31 -36.73
C VAL A 275 7.73 8.06 -35.97
N GLY A 276 7.99 8.36 -34.68
CA GLY A 276 7.02 9.03 -33.81
C GLY A 276 5.93 8.11 -33.25
N PHE A 277 6.04 6.79 -33.45
CA PHE A 277 5.17 5.84 -32.75
C PHE A 277 5.32 5.97 -31.23
N VAL A 278 4.21 6.25 -30.56
CA VAL A 278 4.14 6.25 -29.09
C VAL A 278 3.15 5.17 -28.66
N ALA A 279 3.69 4.15 -28.01
CA ALA A 279 2.94 3.06 -27.40
C ALA A 279 1.82 3.59 -26.48
N GLU A 280 0.71 2.85 -26.38
CA GLU A 280 -0.39 3.23 -25.49
C GLU A 280 0.09 3.20 -24.03
N SER A 281 0.89 2.20 -23.66
CA SER A 281 1.52 2.13 -22.34
C SER A 281 2.27 3.41 -21.97
N GLN A 282 3.07 3.96 -22.91
CA GLN A 282 3.81 5.20 -22.68
C GLN A 282 2.90 6.43 -22.58
N ARG A 283 1.83 6.50 -23.39
CA ARG A 283 0.84 7.60 -23.32
C ARG A 283 0.14 7.61 -21.96
N LEU A 284 -0.30 6.44 -21.49
CA LEU A 284 -0.93 6.26 -20.18
C LEU A 284 0.03 6.56 -19.03
N ARG A 285 1.30 6.15 -19.14
CA ARG A 285 2.32 6.47 -18.12
C ARG A 285 2.58 7.97 -18.02
N ASN A 286 2.69 8.65 -19.16
CA ASN A 286 2.82 10.11 -19.19
C ASN A 286 1.59 10.80 -18.60
N GLN A 287 0.40 10.24 -18.80
CA GLN A 287 -0.82 10.70 -18.15
C GLN A 287 -0.73 10.52 -16.63
N ALA A 288 -0.41 9.31 -16.16
CA ALA A 288 -0.22 9.02 -14.74
C ALA A 288 0.75 10.01 -14.06
N LEU A 289 1.87 10.31 -14.73
CA LEU A 289 2.85 11.27 -14.21
C LEU A 289 2.28 12.68 -14.05
N ARG A 290 1.47 13.18 -15.00
CA ARG A 290 0.83 14.51 -14.85
C ARG A 290 -0.04 14.59 -13.60
N TRP A 291 -0.80 13.53 -13.32
CA TRP A 291 -1.63 13.42 -12.12
C TRP A 291 -0.80 13.34 -10.83
N ALA A 292 0.29 12.57 -10.83
CA ALA A 292 1.22 12.50 -9.70
C ALA A 292 1.89 13.86 -9.43
N GLU A 293 2.34 14.55 -10.47
CA GLU A 293 3.04 15.84 -10.35
C GLU A 293 2.14 16.92 -9.76
N HIS A 294 0.85 16.91 -10.09
CA HIS A 294 -0.12 17.83 -9.48
C HIS A 294 -0.21 17.65 -7.95
N SER A 295 -0.15 16.41 -7.49
CA SER A 295 -0.16 16.07 -6.06
C SER A 295 1.19 16.36 -5.40
N ALA A 296 2.29 16.05 -6.08
CA ALA A 296 3.66 16.31 -5.64
C ALA A 296 3.97 17.82 -5.54
N ALA A 297 3.39 18.65 -6.42
CA ALA A 297 3.50 20.11 -6.37
C ALA A 297 2.87 20.70 -5.10
N ARG A 298 1.86 20.03 -4.54
CA ARG A 298 1.24 20.38 -3.24
C ARG A 298 2.01 19.83 -2.04
N ASN A 299 3.22 19.31 -2.27
CA ASN A 299 4.10 18.72 -1.26
C ASN A 299 3.47 17.55 -0.49
N TRP A 300 2.50 16.86 -1.09
CA TRP A 300 1.81 15.74 -0.45
C TRP A 300 2.71 14.50 -0.48
N LEU A 301 3.11 14.04 0.71
CA LEU A 301 4.17 13.03 0.89
C LEU A 301 3.99 11.76 0.04
N PRO A 302 2.82 11.09 0.00
CA PRO A 302 2.69 9.86 -0.79
C PRO A 302 2.83 10.08 -2.31
N ALA A 303 2.55 11.27 -2.84
CA ALA A 303 2.82 11.59 -4.24
C ALA A 303 4.31 11.85 -4.50
N LEU A 304 5.05 12.45 -3.55
CA LEU A 304 6.50 12.54 -3.64
C LEU A 304 7.14 11.15 -3.68
N VAL A 305 6.67 10.25 -2.82
CA VAL A 305 7.12 8.84 -2.81
C VAL A 305 6.75 8.14 -4.11
N SER A 306 5.51 8.31 -4.59
CA SER A 306 5.07 7.73 -5.88
C SER A 306 5.93 8.24 -7.04
N ARG A 307 6.19 9.55 -7.10
CA ARG A 307 7.09 10.18 -8.09
C ARG A 307 8.49 9.56 -8.05
N PHE A 308 9.05 9.31 -6.88
CA PHE A 308 10.35 8.64 -6.76
C PHE A 308 10.33 7.25 -7.39
N TYR A 309 9.29 6.46 -7.12
CA TYR A 309 9.14 5.13 -7.72
C TYR A 309 8.96 5.20 -9.25
N PHE A 310 8.26 6.21 -9.77
CA PHE A 310 8.23 6.47 -11.22
C PHE A 310 9.64 6.71 -11.77
N MET A 311 10.45 7.57 -11.12
CA MET A 311 11.80 7.89 -11.57
C MET A 311 12.70 6.65 -11.62
N THR A 312 12.67 5.82 -10.58
CA THR A 312 13.48 4.59 -10.51
C THR A 312 13.00 3.50 -11.47
N SER A 313 11.74 3.52 -11.91
CA SER A 313 11.20 2.60 -12.91
C SER A 313 11.63 2.93 -14.35
N MET A 314 12.02 4.17 -14.61
CA MET A 314 12.48 4.67 -15.91
C MET A 314 13.79 5.45 -15.75
N PRO A 315 14.86 4.79 -15.27
CA PRO A 315 16.08 5.48 -14.87
C PRO A 315 16.77 6.21 -16.03
N ASP A 316 16.46 5.89 -17.29
CA ASP A 316 17.00 6.58 -18.47
C ASP A 316 16.37 7.95 -18.72
N ASN A 317 15.18 8.21 -18.17
CA ASN A 317 14.45 9.48 -18.33
C ASN A 317 14.72 10.50 -17.22
N TYR A 318 15.45 10.10 -16.18
CA TYR A 318 15.69 10.91 -14.98
C TYR A 318 17.13 10.78 -14.52
N SER A 319 17.65 11.79 -13.84
CA SER A 319 18.95 11.72 -13.19
C SER A 319 18.86 11.32 -11.72
N GLY A 320 19.92 10.68 -11.21
CA GLY A 320 20.08 10.45 -9.77
C GLY A 320 20.09 11.75 -8.96
N ALA A 321 20.56 12.87 -9.53
CA ALA A 321 20.53 14.18 -8.87
C ALA A 321 19.10 14.68 -8.62
N GLU A 322 18.22 14.60 -9.63
CA GLU A 322 16.80 14.94 -9.46
C GLU A 322 16.12 14.02 -8.43
N ALA A 323 16.48 12.74 -8.40
CA ALA A 323 15.94 11.79 -7.43
C ALA A 323 16.38 12.16 -6.00
N MET A 324 17.65 12.55 -5.82
CA MET A 324 18.16 13.02 -4.53
C MET A 324 17.46 14.31 -4.07
N GLU A 325 17.23 15.29 -4.95
CA GLU A 325 16.49 16.51 -4.62
C GLU A 325 15.05 16.19 -4.13
N LEU A 326 14.37 15.26 -4.79
CA LEU A 326 13.07 14.79 -4.33
C LEU A 326 13.14 14.14 -2.94
N ILE A 327 14.17 13.35 -2.68
CA ILE A 327 14.43 12.74 -1.37
C ILE A 327 14.70 13.81 -0.30
N GLU A 328 15.38 14.91 -0.64
CA GLU A 328 15.56 16.05 0.28
C GLU A 328 14.22 16.65 0.71
N ARG A 329 13.27 16.80 -0.22
CA ARG A 329 11.91 17.27 0.09
C ARG A 329 11.14 16.30 0.97
N ILE A 330 11.24 15.00 0.69
CA ILE A 330 10.61 13.94 1.50
C ILE A 330 11.16 13.95 2.92
N ARG A 331 12.47 14.15 3.09
CA ARG A 331 13.14 14.13 4.40
C ARG A 331 12.64 15.18 5.37
N LEU A 332 12.09 16.30 4.88
CA LEU A 332 11.47 17.32 5.72
C LEU A 332 10.19 16.83 6.41
N GLN A 333 9.53 15.81 5.84
CA GLN A 333 8.28 15.23 6.33
C GLN A 333 8.50 13.86 6.96
N ASP A 334 9.34 13.03 6.34
CA ASP A 334 9.64 11.66 6.77
C ASP A 334 11.12 11.32 6.54
N PRO A 335 11.98 11.55 7.56
CA PRO A 335 13.40 11.26 7.46
C PRO A 335 13.75 9.78 7.34
N VAL A 336 12.91 8.89 7.88
CA VAL A 336 13.14 7.44 7.79
C VAL A 336 12.89 6.99 6.36
N ARG A 337 11.73 7.36 5.79
CA ARG A 337 11.40 7.09 4.40
C ARG A 337 12.43 7.68 3.44
N ALA A 338 12.90 8.89 3.71
CA ALA A 338 13.95 9.50 2.88
C ALA A 338 15.24 8.66 2.85
N ARG A 339 15.66 8.08 3.98
CA ARG A 339 16.84 7.19 4.02
C ARG A 339 16.60 5.88 3.27
N GLU A 340 15.39 5.31 3.38
CA GLU A 340 14.99 4.12 2.61
C GLU A 340 15.06 4.39 1.10
N LEU A 341 14.45 5.50 0.65
CA LEU A 341 14.48 5.90 -0.76
C LEU A 341 15.90 6.26 -1.22
N GLN A 342 16.72 6.86 -0.36
CA GLN A 342 18.13 7.12 -0.65
C GLN A 342 18.90 5.82 -0.89
N ALA A 343 18.75 4.81 -0.03
CA ALA A 343 19.36 3.51 -0.23
C ALA A 343 18.91 2.89 -1.56
N SER A 344 17.61 2.97 -1.88
CA SER A 344 17.08 2.52 -3.18
C SER A 344 17.70 3.27 -4.37
N ALA A 345 17.85 4.59 -4.28
CA ALA A 345 18.40 5.43 -5.35
C ALA A 345 19.88 5.12 -5.63
N LEU A 346 20.64 4.79 -4.58
CA LEU A 346 22.05 4.40 -4.68
C LEU A 346 22.24 3.00 -5.29
N MET A 347 21.17 2.25 -5.55
CA MET A 347 21.22 0.94 -6.23
C MET A 347 20.77 1.00 -7.70
N VAL A 348 20.44 2.18 -8.23
CA VAL A 348 19.99 2.34 -9.63
C VAL A 348 21.19 2.41 -10.56
N THR A 349 21.34 1.42 -11.44
CA THR A 349 22.55 1.19 -12.25
C THR A 349 22.87 2.30 -13.24
N ASN A 350 21.86 3.01 -13.75
CA ASN A 350 22.03 3.96 -14.85
C ASN A 350 22.20 5.40 -14.32
N TRP A 351 22.22 5.59 -13.00
CA TRP A 351 22.41 6.88 -12.37
C TRP A 351 23.85 7.06 -11.91
N ASN A 352 24.38 8.27 -12.09
CA ASN A 352 25.72 8.63 -11.60
C ASN A 352 25.83 8.60 -10.06
N THR A 353 24.71 8.48 -9.35
CA THR A 353 24.64 8.30 -7.89
C THR A 353 24.80 6.85 -7.45
N LEU A 354 24.88 5.88 -8.36
CA LEU A 354 25.07 4.46 -8.04
C LEU A 354 26.23 4.27 -7.06
N ASN A 355 25.93 3.75 -5.88
CA ASN A 355 26.90 3.41 -4.85
C ASN A 355 26.35 2.30 -3.93
N PRO A 356 26.52 1.02 -4.33
CA PRO A 356 25.98 -0.10 -3.56
C PRO A 356 26.60 -0.27 -2.17
N GLY A 357 27.87 0.11 -1.99
CA GLY A 357 28.54 0.09 -0.68
C GLY A 357 27.87 1.04 0.31
N LYS A 358 27.62 2.29 -0.12
CA LYS A 358 26.89 3.27 0.68
C LYS A 358 25.42 2.88 0.87
N ALA A 359 24.79 2.27 -0.15
CA ALA A 359 23.45 1.72 -0.01
C ALA A 359 23.41 0.65 1.10
N HIS A 360 24.37 -0.26 1.13
CA HIS A 360 24.48 -1.29 2.14
C HIS A 360 24.68 -0.72 3.56
N GLU A 361 25.54 0.27 3.73
CA GLU A 361 25.72 0.96 5.03
C GLU A 361 24.41 1.58 5.53
N LEU A 362 23.67 2.27 4.64
CA LEU A 362 22.37 2.84 4.97
C LEU A 362 21.35 1.75 5.32
N ILE A 363 21.31 0.67 4.55
CA ILE A 363 20.44 -0.50 4.78
C ILE A 363 20.74 -1.12 6.15
N GLN A 364 22.00 -1.30 6.52
CA GLN A 364 22.38 -1.85 7.83
C GLN A 364 21.92 -0.93 8.97
N GLY A 365 22.07 0.39 8.82
CA GLY A 365 21.54 1.36 9.78
C GLY A 365 20.01 1.26 9.93
N LEU A 366 19.28 1.19 8.81
CA LEU A 366 17.83 1.01 8.79
C LEU A 366 17.40 -0.29 9.49
N ILE A 367 18.09 -1.40 9.23
CA ILE A 367 17.82 -2.70 9.87
C ILE A 367 18.11 -2.64 11.37
N ALA A 368 19.20 -2.00 11.79
CA ALA A 368 19.53 -1.83 13.21
C ALA A 368 18.48 -1.00 13.96
N GLU A 369 17.79 -0.09 13.26
CA GLU A 369 16.67 0.69 13.76
C GLU A 369 15.32 -0.06 13.66
N GLY A 370 15.29 -1.28 13.10
CA GLY A 370 14.09 -2.10 12.97
C GLY A 370 13.23 -1.81 11.73
N SER A 371 13.72 -1.07 10.73
CA SER A 371 12.97 -0.81 9.49
C SER A 371 12.76 -2.12 8.69
N ALA A 372 11.49 -2.40 8.43
CA ALA A 372 11.04 -3.49 7.56
C ALA A 372 11.53 -3.27 6.12
N GLU A 373 11.30 -2.09 5.55
CA GLU A 373 11.81 -1.69 4.24
C GLU A 373 13.33 -1.83 4.16
N GLY A 374 14.08 -1.49 5.22
CA GLY A 374 15.53 -1.75 5.28
C GLY A 374 15.88 -3.22 5.06
N THR A 375 15.13 -4.13 5.69
CA THR A 375 15.29 -5.58 5.49
C THR A 375 14.91 -5.98 4.06
N MET A 376 13.83 -5.43 3.50
CA MET A 376 13.44 -5.65 2.10
C MET A 376 14.52 -5.19 1.12
N LEU A 377 15.10 -4.01 1.34
CA LEU A 377 16.16 -3.42 0.53
C LEU A 377 17.44 -4.26 0.57
N LEU A 378 17.74 -4.96 1.68
CA LEU A 378 18.84 -5.92 1.73
C LEU A 378 18.61 -7.08 0.75
N GLY A 379 17.38 -7.58 0.66
CA GLY A 379 17.00 -8.58 -0.33
C GLY A 379 17.15 -8.05 -1.76
N ASP A 380 16.71 -6.81 -2.01
CA ASP A 380 16.86 -6.15 -3.32
C ASP A 380 18.35 -5.96 -3.69
N LEU A 381 19.20 -5.62 -2.73
CA LEU A 381 20.65 -5.46 -2.91
C LEU A 381 21.30 -6.79 -3.33
N TYR A 382 20.98 -7.90 -2.64
CA TYR A 382 21.45 -9.23 -2.99
C TYR A 382 20.94 -9.68 -4.36
N SER A 383 19.65 -9.45 -4.64
CA SER A 383 19.02 -9.83 -5.90
C SER A 383 19.65 -9.14 -7.12
N ARG A 384 20.16 -7.91 -6.95
CA ARG A 384 20.75 -7.10 -8.03
C ARG A 384 22.23 -7.36 -8.24
N GLY A 385 22.92 -7.92 -7.23
CA GLY A 385 24.38 -8.03 -7.26
C GLY A 385 25.08 -6.68 -7.10
N GLY A 386 24.63 -5.86 -6.14
CA GLY A 386 25.22 -4.54 -5.94
C GLY A 386 26.63 -4.58 -5.33
N LEU A 387 26.90 -5.54 -4.45
CA LEU A 387 28.18 -5.67 -3.73
C LEU A 387 29.15 -6.66 -4.39
N ASP A 388 28.60 -7.66 -5.08
CA ASP A 388 29.26 -8.75 -5.78
C ASP A 388 28.25 -9.34 -6.80
N GLU A 389 28.51 -10.49 -7.40
CA GLU A 389 27.52 -11.20 -8.22
C GLU A 389 26.17 -11.37 -7.50
N PRO A 390 25.03 -11.34 -8.22
CA PRO A 390 23.71 -11.53 -7.63
C PRO A 390 23.60 -12.82 -6.81
N ASP A 391 23.26 -12.70 -5.53
CA ASP A 391 23.05 -13.81 -4.60
C ASP A 391 21.54 -14.00 -4.38
N GLN A 392 20.94 -14.80 -5.27
CA GLN A 392 19.49 -14.96 -5.32
C GLN A 392 18.96 -15.81 -4.17
N ASP A 393 19.78 -16.72 -3.62
CA ASP A 393 19.41 -17.53 -2.46
C ASP A 393 19.32 -16.66 -1.20
N LYS A 394 20.27 -15.75 -0.97
CA LYS A 394 20.16 -14.77 0.11
C LYS A 394 18.99 -13.83 -0.07
N ALA A 395 18.74 -13.34 -1.29
CA ALA A 395 17.57 -12.51 -1.57
C ALA A 395 16.27 -13.25 -1.23
N LEU A 396 16.14 -14.51 -1.67
CA LEU A 396 14.98 -15.34 -1.40
C LEU A 396 14.78 -15.59 0.11
N ALA A 397 15.86 -15.87 0.85
CA ALA A 397 15.81 -16.06 2.30
C ALA A 397 15.30 -14.79 3.02
N VAL A 398 15.79 -13.62 2.62
CA VAL A 398 15.32 -12.33 3.17
C VAL A 398 13.83 -12.12 2.87
N TYR A 399 13.41 -12.32 1.62
CA TYR A 399 12.00 -12.16 1.27
C TYR A 399 11.12 -13.20 1.98
N GLN A 400 11.58 -14.43 2.17
CA GLN A 400 10.84 -15.45 2.91
C GLN A 400 10.65 -15.04 4.37
N GLN A 401 11.70 -14.59 5.03
CA GLN A 401 11.60 -14.07 6.40
C GLN A 401 10.59 -12.91 6.51
N MET A 402 10.57 -12.02 5.52
CA MET A 402 9.63 -10.90 5.48
C MET A 402 8.19 -11.34 5.22
N ALA A 403 7.99 -12.31 4.34
CA ALA A 403 6.68 -12.91 4.05
C ALA A 403 6.12 -13.64 5.28
N GLU A 404 6.95 -14.41 5.99
CA GLU A 404 6.58 -15.10 7.24
C GLU A 404 6.16 -14.13 8.35
N ARG A 405 6.69 -12.89 8.32
CA ARG A 405 6.30 -11.81 9.22
C ARG A 405 5.02 -11.09 8.81
N GLY A 406 4.50 -11.30 7.60
CA GLY A 406 3.28 -10.67 7.08
C GLY A 406 3.51 -9.56 6.05
N SER A 407 4.71 -9.45 5.46
CA SER A 407 4.93 -8.52 4.34
C SER A 407 4.36 -9.08 3.03
N ALA A 408 3.26 -8.48 2.57
CA ALA A 408 2.67 -8.82 1.27
C ALA A 408 3.61 -8.49 0.09
N ALA A 409 4.42 -7.42 0.22
CA ALA A 409 5.39 -7.00 -0.78
C ALA A 409 6.50 -8.03 -0.99
N ALA A 410 6.83 -8.81 0.04
CA ALA A 410 7.82 -9.87 -0.04
C ALA A 410 7.40 -11.00 -1.00
N TYR A 411 6.12 -11.39 -1.00
CA TYR A 411 5.60 -12.36 -1.99
C TYR A 411 5.75 -11.83 -3.43
N TYR A 412 5.53 -10.53 -3.66
CA TYR A 412 5.77 -9.94 -4.98
C TYR A 412 7.26 -10.00 -5.37
N ARG A 413 8.18 -9.72 -4.44
CA ARG A 413 9.63 -9.83 -4.71
C ARG A 413 10.04 -11.28 -5.01
N GLN A 414 9.51 -12.26 -4.27
CA GLN A 414 9.71 -13.68 -4.56
C GLN A 414 9.20 -14.04 -5.95
N ALA A 415 7.98 -13.60 -6.30
CA ALA A 415 7.40 -13.82 -7.62
C ALA A 415 8.29 -13.25 -8.73
N SER A 416 8.78 -12.01 -8.58
CA SER A 416 9.73 -11.40 -9.52
C SER A 416 11.03 -12.21 -9.62
N LEU A 417 11.58 -12.66 -8.49
CA LEU A 417 12.82 -13.43 -8.46
C LEU A 417 12.69 -14.78 -9.16
N PHE A 418 11.59 -15.53 -8.95
CA PHE A 418 11.34 -16.78 -9.68
C PHE A 418 11.04 -16.55 -11.17
N THR A 419 10.64 -15.34 -11.57
CA THR A 419 10.38 -15.00 -12.98
C THR A 419 11.66 -14.65 -13.74
N SER A 420 12.55 -13.85 -13.16
CA SER A 420 13.71 -13.27 -13.86
C SER A 420 15.07 -13.65 -13.26
N GLY A 421 15.08 -14.41 -12.16
CA GLY A 421 16.30 -14.80 -11.50
C GLY A 421 17.14 -15.73 -12.38
N ARG A 422 18.42 -15.43 -12.59
CA ARG A 422 19.30 -16.24 -13.45
C ARG A 422 19.87 -17.47 -12.74
N ALA A 423 20.10 -17.38 -11.43
CA ALA A 423 20.67 -18.46 -10.62
C ALA A 423 19.57 -19.41 -10.09
N ILE A 424 18.34 -18.93 -9.96
CA ILE A 424 17.16 -19.75 -9.68
C ILE A 424 16.55 -20.15 -11.03
N CYS A 425 16.48 -21.45 -11.33
CA CYS A 425 15.81 -21.93 -12.54
C CYS A 425 14.39 -21.33 -12.60
N HIS A 426 14.07 -20.62 -13.69
CA HIS A 426 12.79 -19.94 -13.87
C HIS A 426 11.60 -20.88 -13.58
N ASP A 427 11.05 -20.82 -12.37
CA ASP A 427 9.91 -21.65 -11.94
C ASP A 427 8.65 -20.79 -12.02
N HIS A 428 8.10 -20.70 -13.23
CA HIS A 428 6.94 -19.85 -13.51
C HIS A 428 5.71 -20.23 -12.68
N ALA A 429 5.53 -21.51 -12.34
CA ALA A 429 4.43 -21.93 -11.47
C ALA A 429 4.57 -21.37 -10.05
N ARG A 430 5.78 -21.42 -9.46
CA ARG A 430 6.03 -20.77 -8.16
C ARG A 430 5.88 -19.26 -8.27
N ALA A 431 6.42 -18.64 -9.32
CA ALA A 431 6.28 -17.21 -9.55
C ALA A 431 4.80 -16.79 -9.59
N TYR A 432 3.98 -17.55 -10.30
CA TYR A 432 2.53 -17.31 -10.40
C TYR A 432 1.83 -17.51 -9.05
N ALA A 433 2.19 -18.54 -8.29
CA ALA A 433 1.68 -18.75 -6.93
C ALA A 433 1.96 -17.56 -6.01
N TYR A 434 3.21 -17.10 -5.94
CA TYR A 434 3.56 -15.95 -5.11
C TYR A 434 2.93 -14.65 -5.60
N ALA A 435 2.76 -14.47 -6.92
CA ALA A 435 2.06 -13.33 -7.47
C ALA A 435 0.57 -13.34 -7.07
N MET A 436 -0.10 -14.50 -7.12
CA MET A 436 -1.48 -14.66 -6.63
C MET A 436 -1.58 -14.30 -5.15
N VAL A 437 -0.70 -14.84 -4.32
CA VAL A 437 -0.67 -14.54 -2.88
C VAL A 437 -0.48 -13.03 -2.65
N ALA A 438 0.42 -12.38 -3.38
CA ALA A 438 0.62 -10.94 -3.28
C ALA A 438 -0.68 -10.16 -3.63
N VAL A 439 -1.43 -10.57 -4.67
CA VAL A 439 -2.74 -9.99 -5.00
C VAL A 439 -3.77 -10.23 -3.90
N ASP A 440 -3.84 -11.45 -3.36
CA ASP A 440 -4.75 -11.79 -2.26
C ASP A 440 -4.50 -10.92 -1.01
N PHE A 441 -3.24 -10.54 -0.79
CA PHE A 441 -2.81 -9.61 0.25
C PHE A 441 -2.72 -8.14 -0.22
N GLY A 442 -3.40 -7.77 -1.30
CA GLY A 442 -3.63 -6.38 -1.69
C GLY A 442 -2.53 -5.72 -2.54
N ILE A 443 -1.50 -6.45 -2.97
CA ILE A 443 -0.48 -5.95 -3.91
C ILE A 443 -1.04 -6.01 -5.34
N VAL A 444 -1.89 -5.04 -5.69
CA VAL A 444 -2.60 -4.99 -6.98
C VAL A 444 -1.64 -5.05 -8.18
N ARG A 445 -0.44 -4.46 -8.08
CA ARG A 445 0.56 -4.49 -9.15
C ARG A 445 1.02 -5.90 -9.54
N ALA A 446 0.87 -6.88 -8.66
CA ALA A 446 1.21 -8.28 -8.93
C ALA A 446 0.33 -8.90 -10.02
N ARG A 447 -0.84 -8.32 -10.32
CA ARG A 447 -1.71 -8.75 -11.44
C ARG A 447 -1.01 -8.66 -12.80
N GLY A 448 -0.15 -7.67 -13.01
CA GLY A 448 0.63 -7.56 -14.26
C GLY A 448 1.57 -8.76 -14.41
N LEU A 449 2.27 -9.13 -13.33
CA LEU A 449 3.14 -10.30 -13.33
C LEU A 449 2.35 -11.60 -13.56
N MET A 450 1.17 -11.74 -12.94
CA MET A 450 0.27 -12.87 -13.21
C MET A 450 -0.10 -12.96 -14.69
N ARG A 451 -0.53 -11.85 -15.30
CA ARG A 451 -0.90 -11.78 -16.72
C ARG A 451 0.27 -12.15 -17.64
N GLN A 452 1.48 -11.70 -17.32
CA GLN A 452 2.68 -12.06 -18.06
C GLN A 452 2.96 -13.58 -18.00
N LEU A 453 2.85 -14.17 -16.81
CA LEU A 453 3.17 -15.58 -16.57
C LEU A 453 2.10 -16.53 -17.10
N GLU A 454 0.84 -16.14 -17.12
CA GLU A 454 -0.29 -17.03 -17.46
C GLU A 454 -0.18 -17.65 -18.86
N SER A 455 0.39 -16.92 -19.82
CA SER A 455 0.65 -17.42 -21.18
C SER A 455 1.78 -18.46 -21.26
N GLN A 456 2.56 -18.60 -20.20
CA GLN A 456 3.75 -19.47 -20.11
C GLN A 456 3.49 -20.73 -19.27
N LEU A 457 2.29 -20.89 -18.71
CA LEU A 457 1.94 -22.01 -17.83
C LEU A 457 0.99 -22.98 -18.53
N ASP A 458 1.29 -24.26 -18.44
CA ASP A 458 0.34 -25.32 -18.78
C ASP A 458 -0.65 -25.59 -17.62
N ASP A 459 -1.61 -26.50 -17.83
CA ASP A 459 -2.63 -26.81 -16.82
C ASP A 459 -2.05 -27.47 -15.56
N ALA A 460 -0.95 -28.22 -15.69
CA ALA A 460 -0.27 -28.85 -14.56
C ALA A 460 0.44 -27.79 -13.70
N ASP A 461 1.09 -26.83 -14.33
CA ASP A 461 1.72 -25.69 -13.69
C ASP A 461 0.71 -24.79 -12.99
N LYS A 462 -0.43 -24.49 -13.64
CA LYS A 462 -1.53 -23.75 -13.00
C LYS A 462 -2.06 -24.48 -11.77
N SER A 463 -2.27 -25.79 -11.87
CA SER A 463 -2.72 -26.61 -10.74
C SER A 463 -1.72 -26.61 -9.58
N ARG A 464 -0.42 -26.73 -9.89
CA ARG A 464 0.68 -26.67 -8.92
C ARG A 464 0.75 -25.30 -8.25
N ALA A 465 0.59 -24.22 -9.01
CA ALA A 465 0.61 -22.86 -8.50
C ALA A 465 -0.57 -22.58 -7.55
N LEU A 466 -1.78 -23.04 -7.89
CA LEU A 466 -2.96 -22.93 -7.04
C LEU A 466 -2.79 -23.70 -5.72
N ALA A 467 -2.28 -24.93 -5.77
CA ALA A 467 -2.03 -25.72 -4.57
C ALA A 467 -1.00 -25.05 -3.63
N LEU A 468 0.06 -24.46 -4.20
CA LEU A 468 1.05 -23.72 -3.43
C LEU A 468 0.45 -22.45 -2.80
N ARG A 469 -0.29 -21.66 -3.58
CA ARG A 469 -1.01 -20.48 -3.08
C ARG A 469 -1.91 -20.85 -1.89
N ASP A 470 -2.74 -21.89 -2.03
CA ASP A 470 -3.67 -22.31 -0.98
C ASP A 470 -2.95 -22.81 0.27
N THR A 471 -1.78 -23.43 0.11
CA THR A 471 -0.92 -23.83 1.23
C THR A 471 -0.39 -22.60 1.96
N ILE A 472 0.15 -21.62 1.23
CA ILE A 472 0.65 -20.36 1.80
C ILE A 472 -0.48 -19.60 2.50
N ILE A 473 -1.67 -19.51 1.91
CA ILE A 473 -2.84 -18.88 2.55
C ILE A 473 -3.28 -19.66 3.78
N ARG A 474 -3.08 -20.98 3.86
CA ARG A 474 -3.43 -21.73 5.06
C ARG A 474 -2.41 -21.56 6.19
N GLU A 475 -1.13 -21.54 5.85
CA GLU A 475 -0.02 -21.44 6.80
C GLU A 475 0.16 -19.99 7.31
N PHE A 476 0.08 -19.04 6.39
CA PHE A 476 0.37 -17.62 6.60
C PHE A 476 -0.83 -16.70 6.34
N GLY A 477 -1.97 -17.25 5.91
CA GLY A 477 -3.26 -16.54 6.02
C GLY A 477 -3.67 -16.53 7.48
N ILE A 478 -3.03 -15.59 8.17
CA ILE A 478 -3.20 -15.31 9.58
C ILE A 478 -4.64 -14.86 9.83
#